data_AF-A0A9E5YC52-F1
#
_entry.id   AF-A0A9E5YC52-F1
#
_cell.length_a   1.000
_cell.length_b   1.000
_cell.length_c   1.000
_cell.angle_alpha   90.00
_cell.angle_beta   90.00
_cell.angle_gamma   90.00
#
_symmetry.space_group_name_H-M   'P 1'
#
loop_
_entity.id
_entity.type
_entity.pdbx_description
1 polymer ?
#
loop_
_entity_poly.entity_id
_entity_poly.type
_entity_poly.pdbx_seq_one_letter_code
_entity_poly.pdbx_strand_id
1 'polypeptide(L)'
;MHPEDRTKIFNDYFNSIFKDSNVLTPEQFEKTADSYEAKFGEFIPQDKNSRILDIGCGCGHFLYYLQKNGYTNFYGIDVSSQQVDY
;
A
#
# COMPACT_ATOMS: atom_id res chain seq x y z
N MET A 1 -20.71 -19.04 -1.13
CA MET A 1 -19.49 -18.91 -1.94
C MET A 1 -18.52 -19.96 -1.43
N HIS A 2 -18.07 -20.88 -2.29
CA HIS A 2 -17.15 -21.92 -1.87
C HIS A 2 -15.75 -21.32 -1.64
N PRO A 3 -14.94 -21.89 -0.74
CA PRO A 3 -13.59 -21.38 -0.45
C PRO A 3 -12.71 -21.28 -1.71
N GLU A 4 -12.85 -22.23 -2.62
CA GLU A 4 -12.17 -22.29 -3.93
C GLU A 4 -12.38 -21.01 -4.77
N ASP A 5 -13.61 -20.46 -4.75
CA ASP A 5 -13.99 -19.30 -5.55
C ASP A 5 -13.27 -18.03 -5.06
N ARG A 6 -13.05 -17.92 -3.75
CA ARG A 6 -12.34 -16.78 -3.13
C ARG A 6 -10.86 -16.81 -3.46
N THR A 7 -10.25 -17.99 -3.43
CA THR A 7 -8.84 -18.18 -3.79
C THR A 7 -8.59 -17.80 -5.25
N LYS A 8 -9.49 -18.20 -6.16
CA LYS A 8 -9.36 -17.85 -7.58
C LYS A 8 -9.44 -16.33 -7.80
N ILE A 9 -10.44 -15.66 -7.23
CA ILE A 9 -10.61 -14.21 -7.36
C ILE A 9 -9.41 -13.47 -6.75
N PHE A 10 -8.91 -13.92 -5.59
CA PHE A 10 -7.70 -13.36 -4.97
C PHE A 10 -6.48 -13.50 -5.89
N ASN A 11 -6.27 -14.68 -6.48
CA ASN A 11 -5.14 -14.93 -7.39
C ASN A 11 -5.24 -14.09 -8.67
N ASP A 12 -6.43 -13.96 -9.25
CA ASP A 12 -6.65 -13.17 -10.46
C ASP A 12 -6.44 -11.66 -10.18
N TYR A 13 -6.89 -11.17 -9.02
CA TYR A 13 -6.62 -9.81 -8.54
C TYR A 13 -5.11 -9.59 -8.29
N PHE A 14 -4.46 -10.53 -7.59
CA PHE A 14 -3.03 -10.46 -7.29
C PHE A 14 -2.19 -10.41 -8.57
N ASN A 15 -2.46 -11.28 -9.54
CA ASN A 15 -1.67 -11.34 -10.76
C ASN A 15 -1.83 -10.09 -11.66
N SER A 16 -2.97 -9.42 -11.59
CA SER A 16 -3.27 -8.25 -12.43
C SER A 16 -2.87 -6.91 -11.79
N ILE A 17 -3.23 -6.69 -10.53
CA ILE A 17 -3.02 -5.42 -9.83
C ILE A 17 -1.63 -5.41 -9.16
N PHE A 18 -1.27 -6.51 -8.52
CA PHE A 18 -0.08 -6.58 -7.66
C PHE A 18 1.22 -6.62 -8.46
N LYS A 19 1.18 -7.09 -9.72
CA LYS A 19 2.36 -7.13 -10.60
C LYS A 19 2.93 -5.75 -10.90
N ASP A 20 2.06 -4.75 -11.09
CA ASP A 20 2.47 -3.37 -11.33
C ASP A 20 2.85 -2.65 -10.02
N SER A 21 2.22 -3.03 -8.90
CA SER A 21 2.53 -2.53 -7.56
C SER A 21 3.80 -3.15 -6.94
N ASN A 22 4.35 -4.23 -7.49
CA ASN A 22 5.57 -4.90 -6.99
C ASN A 22 6.89 -4.32 -7.54
N VAL A 23 6.85 -3.21 -8.28
CA VAL A 23 8.09 -2.58 -8.77
C VAL A 23 8.76 -1.84 -7.61
N LEU A 24 9.68 -2.53 -6.94
CA LEU A 24 10.42 -2.07 -5.77
C LEU A 24 11.64 -1.21 -6.15
N THR A 25 11.44 -0.17 -6.96
CA THR A 25 12.51 0.79 -7.28
C THR A 25 12.27 2.13 -6.59
N PRO A 26 13.31 2.84 -6.13
CA PRO A 26 13.15 4.16 -5.53
C PRO A 26 12.37 5.13 -6.42
N GLU A 27 12.63 5.13 -7.73
CA GLU A 27 11.90 5.95 -8.71
C GLU A 27 10.39 5.68 -8.70
N GLN A 28 9.99 4.41 -8.61
CA GLN A 28 8.58 4.06 -8.57
C GLN A 28 7.91 4.49 -7.25
N PHE A 29 8.63 4.35 -6.12
CA PHE A 29 8.18 4.87 -4.83
C PHE A 29 7.97 6.38 -4.86
N GLU A 30 8.90 7.13 -5.45
CA GLU A 30 8.78 8.58 -5.60
C GLU A 30 7.58 8.95 -6.50
N LYS A 31 7.47 8.32 -7.68
CA LYS A 31 6.39 8.58 -8.63
C LYS A 31 5.00 8.27 -8.07
N THR A 32 4.88 7.17 -7.32
CA THR A 32 3.62 6.80 -6.66
C THR A 32 3.32 7.72 -5.49
N ALA A 33 4.32 8.15 -4.72
CA ALA A 33 4.14 9.14 -3.66
C ALA A 33 3.60 10.48 -4.20
N ASP A 34 4.13 10.98 -5.31
CA ASP A 34 3.62 12.21 -5.94
C ASP A 34 2.17 12.02 -6.44
N SER A 35 1.86 10.83 -6.96
CA SER A 35 0.50 10.48 -7.37
C SER A 35 -0.47 10.38 -6.19
N TYR A 36 0.00 9.95 -5.03
CA TYR A 36 -0.78 9.91 -3.80
C TYR A 36 -1.02 11.29 -3.23
N GLU A 37 -0.03 12.17 -3.25
CA GLU A 37 -0.21 13.56 -2.81
C GLU A 37 -1.33 14.24 -3.59
N ALA A 38 -1.31 14.13 -4.92
CA ALA A 38 -2.33 14.73 -5.78
C ALA A 38 -3.76 14.16 -5.56
N LYS A 39 -3.87 12.91 -5.09
CA LYS A 39 -5.17 12.23 -4.92
C LYS A 39 -5.70 12.30 -3.49
N PHE A 40 -4.81 12.25 -2.51
CA PHE A 40 -5.13 12.00 -1.11
C PHE A 40 -4.66 13.10 -0.16
N GLY A 41 -3.76 14.01 -0.58
CA GLY A 41 -3.15 15.01 0.30
C GLY A 41 -4.17 15.88 1.05
N GLU A 42 -5.29 16.23 0.41
CA GLU A 42 -6.38 17.00 1.04
C GLU A 42 -7.26 16.18 1.99
N PHE A 43 -7.27 14.85 1.85
CA PHE A 43 -8.14 13.94 2.59
C PHE A 43 -7.44 13.26 3.78
N ILE A 44 -6.11 13.19 3.77
CA ILE A 44 -5.36 12.61 4.88
C ILE A 44 -5.27 13.57 6.07
N PRO A 45 -5.09 13.05 7.31
CA PRO A 45 -5.00 13.89 8.49
C PRO A 45 -3.85 14.90 8.39
N GLN A 46 -4.12 16.18 8.62
CA GLN A 46 -3.08 17.21 8.60
C GLN A 46 -2.10 17.07 9.78
N ASP A 47 -2.57 16.55 10.92
CA ASP A 47 -1.70 16.24 12.07
C ASP A 47 -0.83 15.02 11.79
N LYS A 48 0.49 15.25 11.72
CA LYS A 48 1.51 14.23 11.43
C LYS A 48 1.70 13.20 12.54
N ASN A 49 1.14 13.43 13.72
CA ASN A 49 1.13 12.47 14.83
C ASN A 49 -0.10 11.53 14.82
N SER A 50 -1.01 11.74 13.87
CA SER A 50 -2.19 10.88 13.71
C SER A 50 -1.80 9.42 13.51
N ARG A 51 -2.57 8.51 14.12
CA ARG A 51 -2.42 7.07 13.91
C ARG A 51 -3.08 6.67 12.60
N ILE A 52 -2.30 6.12 11.67
CA ILE A 52 -2.78 5.70 10.35
C ILE A 52 -2.59 4.18 10.20
N LEU A 53 -3.64 3.48 9.77
CA LEU A 53 -3.58 2.07 9.41
C LEU A 53 -3.90 1.93 7.92
N ASP A 54 -2.95 1.39 7.16
CA ASP A 54 -3.12 1.05 5.75
C ASP A 54 -3.47 -0.43 5.62
N ILE A 55 -4.66 -0.73 5.09
CA ILE A 55 -5.20 -2.09 5.00
C ILE A 55 -5.12 -2.56 3.54
N GLY A 56 -4.39 -3.64 3.31
CA GLY A 56 -3.96 -4.04 1.97
C GLY A 56 -2.77 -3.21 1.50
N CYS A 57 -1.79 -3.01 2.37
CA CYS A 57 -0.69 -2.07 2.12
C CYS A 57 0.26 -2.49 0.98
N GLY A 58 0.15 -3.74 0.51
CA GLY A 58 1.04 -4.29 -0.50
C GLY A 58 2.51 -4.05 -0.16
N CYS A 59 3.29 -3.62 -1.16
CA CYS A 59 4.72 -3.29 -1.01
C CYS A 59 5.04 -2.08 -0.15
N GLY A 60 4.04 -1.39 0.41
CA GLY A 60 4.24 -0.23 1.27
C GLY A 60 4.49 1.07 0.53
N HIS A 61 4.10 1.21 -0.75
CA HIS A 61 4.20 2.49 -1.48
C HIS A 61 3.47 3.63 -0.77
N PHE A 62 2.30 3.35 -0.19
CA PHE A 62 1.56 4.36 0.58
C PHE A 62 2.23 4.65 1.93
N LEU A 63 2.80 3.64 2.59
CA LEU A 63 3.58 3.84 3.82
C LEU A 63 4.81 4.72 3.58
N TYR A 64 5.50 4.52 2.46
CA TYR A 64 6.60 5.37 2.03
C TYR A 64 6.14 6.81 1.79
N TYR A 65 4.99 7.01 1.13
CA TYR A 65 4.37 8.33 0.97
C TYR A 65 4.10 9.01 2.32
N LEU A 66 3.57 8.28 3.30
CA LEU A 66 3.35 8.79 4.66
C LEU A 66 4.69 9.17 5.32
N GLN A 67 5.71 8.32 5.22
CA GLN A 67 7.04 8.62 5.76
C GLN A 67 7.63 9.90 5.14
N LYS A 68 7.59 10.01 3.81
CA LYS A 68 8.08 11.17 3.04
C LYS A 68 7.38 12.46 3.46
N ASN A 69 6.10 12.38 3.82
CA ASN A 69 5.29 13.52 4.26
C ASN A 69 5.31 13.78 5.77
N GLY A 70 6.26 13.17 6.49
CA GLY A 70 6.55 13.45 7.89
C GLY A 70 5.64 12.75 8.90
N TYR A 71 4.80 11.81 8.47
CA TYR A 71 4.06 10.97 9.42
C TYR A 71 5.01 9.99 10.10
N THR A 72 4.77 9.72 11.38
CA THR A 72 5.64 8.84 12.19
C THR A 72 4.89 7.69 12.85
N ASN A 73 3.55 7.73 12.84
CA ASN A 73 2.70 6.78 13.55
C ASN A 73 1.75 6.06 12.58
N PHE A 74 2.32 5.22 11.73
CA PHE A 74 1.56 4.45 10.75
C PHE A 74 1.98 2.98 10.73
N TYR A 75 1.02 2.12 10.36
CA TYR A 75 1.24 0.69 10.18
C TYR A 75 0.51 0.21 8.92
N GLY A 76 1.11 -0.73 8.22
CA GLY A 76 0.48 -1.44 7.11
C GLY A 76 0.16 -2.88 7.49
N ILE A 77 -0.98 -3.38 7.05
CA ILE A 77 -1.34 -4.79 7.13
C ILE A 77 -1.72 -5.28 5.73
N ASP A 78 -1.29 -6.47 5.36
CA ASP A 78 -1.72 -7.13 4.12
C ASP A 78 -1.98 -8.61 4.42
N VAL A 79 -2.97 -9.19 3.72
CA VAL A 79 -3.36 -10.60 3.88
C VAL A 79 -2.48 -11.53 3.03
N SER A 80 -1.79 -11.00 2.02
CA SER A 80 -0.86 -11.76 1.21
C SER A 80 0.36 -12.14 2.05
N SER A 81 0.49 -13.44 2.36
CA SER A 81 1.60 -13.99 3.13
C SER A 81 2.95 -13.94 2.39
N GLN A 82 3.04 -13.27 1.24
CA GLN A 82 4.26 -13.13 0.43
C GLN A 82 5.08 -11.87 0.77
N GLN A 83 4.68 -11.10 1.78
CA GLN A 83 5.32 -9.80 2.09
C GLN A 83 5.81 -9.63 3.55
N VAL A 84 6.06 -10.72 4.28
CA VAL A 84 6.63 -10.64 5.65
C VAL A 84 8.03 -11.27 5.78
N ASP A 85 8.54 -11.96 4.76
CA ASP A 85 9.90 -12.53 4.79
C ASP A 85 10.81 -11.86 3.74
N TYR A 86 11.50 -10.78 4.14
CA TYR A 86 12.90 -10.50 3.78
C TYR A 86 13.54 -9.50 4.75
#